data_AF-A0AAE0EY85-F1
#
_entry.id   AF-A0AAE0EY85-F1
#
_cell.length_a   1.000
_cell.length_b   1.000
_cell.length_c   1.000
_cell.angle_alpha   90.00
_cell.angle_beta   90.00
_cell.angle_gamma   90.00
#
_symmetry.space_group_name_H-M   'P 1'
#
loop_
_entity.id
_entity.type
_entity.pdbx_description
1 polymer ?
#
loop_
_entity_poly.entity_id
_entity_poly.type
_entity_poly.pdbx_seq_one_letter_code
_entity_poly.pdbx_strand_id
1 'polypeptide(L)'
;MDVRPYPKYDETRSTAIWGMGRLRSPMPTMTILEELIDSNPQVVKAAAQALERIWGVQKAIARLLEDEWSSGRLEFQECAKALLSNIGDFQAVSKLQERSKSVEEFSKHVREEECRMQELFNDAVEDAKVGFRIAQRMDIAVFAVGVMLLIVSAVMALVNNGSLESWASAGVSSGLGVLGILYSTLVAKPRRKVEQSINHLMHLQATFLGFLRQLHHVEQIYSRRMLEDELLSVAEVTELNEILSKAIDKAVLGVSKASEGYSQDNSETARRTNTAPGKLRGAVRGLHTSAVGQEYLPLGEAVEALDRCVVSVKRNGEIKQRDIIQNWQRGHAELSRMAPSCLACAAPKSQQRR
;
A
#
# COMPACT_ATOMS: atom_id res chain seq x y z
N MET A 1 -25.72 -29.09 0.78
CA MET A 1 -26.90 -29.38 -0.06
C MET A 1 -27.98 -29.95 0.84
N ASP A 2 -28.88 -29.10 1.33
CA ASP A 2 -30.06 -29.55 2.08
C ASP A 2 -31.01 -30.25 1.09
N VAL A 3 -31.15 -31.56 1.24
CA VAL A 3 -32.09 -32.35 0.45
C VAL A 3 -33.49 -31.99 0.96
N ARG A 4 -34.27 -31.29 0.15
CA ARG A 4 -35.60 -30.82 0.56
C ARG A 4 -36.54 -31.98 0.85
N PRO A 5 -37.43 -31.83 1.84
CA PRO A 5 -38.23 -32.96 2.31
C PRO A 5 -39.39 -33.38 1.38
N TYR A 6 -39.78 -32.59 0.35
CA TYR A 6 -40.97 -32.93 -0.47
C TYR A 6 -40.90 -32.51 -1.96
N PRO A 7 -40.14 -33.21 -2.82
CA PRO A 7 -40.10 -32.94 -4.27
C PRO A 7 -41.43 -33.22 -5.00
N LYS A 8 -42.35 -33.96 -4.37
CA LYS A 8 -43.63 -34.37 -4.97
C LYS A 8 -44.55 -33.19 -5.33
N TYR A 9 -44.34 -32.02 -4.74
CA TYR A 9 -45.21 -30.85 -4.93
C TYR A 9 -44.62 -29.77 -5.83
N ASP A 10 -43.46 -30.00 -6.44
CA ASP A 10 -42.79 -28.97 -7.26
C ASP A 10 -43.61 -28.59 -8.50
N GLU A 11 -44.36 -29.52 -9.08
CA GLU A 11 -45.27 -29.26 -10.21
C GLU A 11 -46.44 -28.34 -9.78
N THR A 12 -47.07 -28.63 -8.64
CA THR A 12 -48.14 -27.79 -8.10
C THR A 12 -47.62 -26.39 -7.71
N ARG A 13 -46.41 -26.33 -7.15
CA ARG A 13 -45.77 -25.09 -6.71
C ARG A 13 -45.39 -24.19 -7.88
N SER A 14 -44.73 -24.75 -8.90
CA SER A 14 -44.42 -24.03 -10.14
C SER A 14 -45.68 -23.52 -10.85
N THR A 15 -46.76 -24.32 -10.88
CA THR A 15 -48.05 -23.90 -11.44
C THR A 15 -48.68 -22.75 -10.64
N ALA A 16 -48.63 -22.81 -9.32
CA ALA A 16 -49.12 -21.75 -8.45
C ALA A 16 -48.34 -20.44 -8.65
N ILE A 17 -47.01 -20.52 -8.70
CA ILE A 17 -46.12 -19.38 -8.96
C ILE A 17 -46.40 -18.76 -10.32
N TRP A 18 -46.54 -19.58 -11.36
CA TRP A 18 -46.91 -19.11 -12.69
C TRP A 18 -48.30 -18.44 -12.70
N GLY A 19 -49.26 -19.01 -11.98
CA GLY A 19 -50.60 -18.45 -11.78
C GLY A 19 -50.55 -17.07 -11.13
N MET A 20 -49.74 -16.89 -10.09
CA MET A 20 -49.52 -15.60 -9.44
C MET A 20 -48.97 -14.55 -10.41
N GLY A 21 -48.00 -14.93 -11.25
CA GLY A 21 -47.48 -14.05 -12.30
C GLY A 21 -48.53 -13.62 -13.33
N ARG A 22 -49.47 -14.51 -13.67
CA ARG A 22 -50.56 -14.21 -14.61
C ARG A 22 -51.58 -13.22 -14.04
N LEU A 23 -51.78 -13.24 -12.72
CA LEU A 23 -52.64 -12.27 -12.02
C LEU A 23 -52.02 -10.87 -11.94
N ARG A 24 -50.72 -10.72 -12.23
CA ARG A 24 -49.94 -9.47 -12.13
C ARG A 24 -50.10 -8.79 -10.75
N SER A 25 -50.34 -9.59 -9.71
CA SER A 25 -50.45 -9.07 -8.35
C SER A 25 -49.04 -8.78 -7.82
N PRO A 26 -48.77 -7.57 -7.28
CA PRO A 26 -47.49 -7.23 -6.66
C PRO A 26 -47.34 -7.73 -5.21
N MET A 27 -48.38 -8.35 -4.63
CA MET A 27 -48.35 -8.83 -3.24
C MET A 27 -47.40 -10.02 -3.00
N PRO A 28 -47.34 -11.08 -3.83
CA PRO A 28 -46.53 -12.26 -3.54
C PRO A 28 -45.05 -12.13 -3.94
N THR A 29 -44.55 -10.93 -4.21
CA THR A 29 -43.26 -10.83 -4.91
C THR A 29 -42.05 -11.25 -4.09
N MET A 30 -42.07 -11.08 -2.76
CA MET A 30 -41.03 -11.65 -1.89
C MET A 30 -41.08 -13.18 -1.88
N THR A 31 -42.28 -13.77 -1.86
CA THR A 31 -42.45 -15.22 -1.93
C THR A 31 -41.95 -15.77 -3.26
N ILE A 32 -42.17 -15.08 -4.38
CA ILE A 32 -41.66 -15.50 -5.69
C ILE A 32 -40.13 -15.33 -5.78
N LEU A 33 -39.56 -14.32 -5.11
CA LEU A 33 -38.10 -14.14 -5.01
C LEU A 33 -37.43 -15.27 -4.24
N GLU A 34 -38.02 -15.72 -3.13
CA GLU A 34 -37.53 -16.90 -2.38
C GLU A 34 -37.56 -18.19 -3.22
N GLU A 35 -38.44 -18.26 -4.21
CA GLU A 35 -38.58 -19.40 -5.11
C GLU A 35 -37.60 -19.38 -6.29
N LEU A 36 -36.87 -18.28 -6.51
CA LEU A 36 -35.75 -18.24 -7.45
C LEU A 36 -34.50 -18.94 -6.90
N ILE A 37 -34.44 -19.14 -5.58
CA ILE A 37 -33.40 -19.90 -4.87
C ILE A 37 -33.67 -21.40 -4.95
N ASP A 38 -34.63 -21.82 -5.78
CA ASP A 38 -35.04 -23.20 -5.79
C ASP A 38 -34.01 -24.14 -6.43
N SER A 39 -33.88 -25.34 -5.86
CA SER A 39 -32.99 -26.36 -6.40
C SER A 39 -33.61 -27.05 -7.62
N ASN A 40 -34.93 -26.97 -7.77
CA ASN A 40 -35.65 -27.48 -8.92
C ASN A 40 -35.69 -26.42 -10.04
N PRO A 41 -35.08 -26.69 -11.20
CA PRO A 41 -35.02 -25.74 -12.30
C PRO A 41 -36.39 -25.34 -12.87
N GLN A 42 -37.42 -26.19 -12.72
CA GLN A 42 -38.77 -25.84 -13.17
C GLN A 42 -39.43 -24.77 -12.29
N VAL A 43 -39.21 -24.83 -10.98
CA VAL A 43 -39.75 -23.83 -10.04
C VAL A 43 -39.07 -22.49 -10.27
N VAL A 44 -37.74 -22.47 -10.40
CA VAL A 44 -36.98 -21.26 -10.73
C VAL A 44 -37.46 -20.64 -12.04
N LYS A 45 -37.66 -21.45 -13.08
CA LYS A 45 -38.16 -20.99 -14.39
C LYS A 45 -39.57 -20.39 -14.27
N ALA A 46 -40.46 -21.01 -13.49
CA ALA A 46 -41.81 -20.49 -13.27
C ALA A 46 -41.80 -19.18 -12.48
N ALA A 47 -40.95 -19.07 -11.46
CA ALA A 47 -40.75 -17.85 -10.66
C ALA A 47 -40.22 -16.70 -11.52
N ALA A 48 -39.22 -16.95 -12.34
CA ALA A 48 -38.68 -15.99 -13.29
C ALA A 48 -39.74 -15.46 -14.27
N GLN A 49 -40.51 -16.36 -14.90
CA GLN A 49 -41.60 -15.98 -15.81
C GLN A 49 -42.72 -15.21 -15.09
N ALA A 50 -42.97 -15.53 -13.83
CA ALA A 50 -43.96 -14.81 -13.03
C ALA A 50 -43.50 -13.38 -12.76
N LEU A 51 -42.25 -13.17 -12.37
CA LEU A 51 -41.66 -11.84 -12.12
C LEU A 51 -41.59 -10.99 -13.38
N GLU A 52 -41.23 -11.60 -14.51
CA GLU A 52 -41.22 -10.96 -15.83
C GLU A 52 -42.59 -10.34 -16.16
N ARG A 53 -43.67 -11.07 -15.86
CA ARG A 53 -45.04 -10.61 -16.11
C ARG A 53 -45.54 -9.55 -15.12
N ILE A 54 -45.07 -9.58 -13.87
CA ILE A 54 -45.49 -8.64 -12.83
C ILE A 54 -44.79 -7.28 -13.02
N TRP A 55 -43.48 -7.27 -13.23
CA TRP A 55 -42.68 -6.04 -13.24
C TRP A 55 -42.18 -5.60 -14.62
N GLY A 56 -42.32 -6.46 -15.63
CA GLY A 56 -41.63 -6.30 -16.91
C GLY A 56 -40.18 -6.79 -16.81
N VAL A 57 -39.71 -7.36 -17.92
CA VAL A 57 -38.37 -7.97 -18.08
C VAL A 57 -37.25 -7.14 -17.45
N GLN A 58 -37.13 -5.87 -17.87
CA GLN A 58 -36.01 -5.01 -17.46
C GLN A 58 -36.03 -4.66 -15.97
N LYS A 59 -37.22 -4.41 -15.40
CA LYS A 59 -37.36 -3.99 -14.00
C LYS A 59 -37.22 -5.16 -13.02
N ALA A 60 -37.64 -6.35 -13.44
CA ALA A 60 -37.42 -7.59 -12.69
C ALA A 60 -35.92 -7.94 -12.62
N ILE A 61 -35.21 -7.84 -13.76
CA ILE A 61 -33.77 -8.07 -13.82
C ILE A 61 -33.00 -7.06 -12.97
N ALA A 62 -33.29 -5.77 -13.09
CA ALA A 62 -32.59 -4.73 -12.33
C ALA A 62 -32.73 -4.92 -10.82
N ARG A 63 -33.95 -5.25 -10.34
CA ARG A 63 -34.17 -5.54 -8.91
C ARG A 63 -33.51 -6.82 -8.45
N LEU A 64 -33.53 -7.87 -9.27
CA LEU A 64 -32.81 -9.10 -8.93
C LEU A 64 -31.32 -8.80 -8.80
N LEU A 65 -30.74 -8.10 -9.77
CA LEU A 65 -29.32 -7.76 -9.74
C LEU A 65 -28.95 -6.90 -8.51
N GLU A 66 -29.76 -5.89 -8.16
CA GLU A 66 -29.51 -5.02 -7.01
C GLU A 66 -29.53 -5.78 -5.66
N ASP A 67 -30.53 -6.62 -5.44
CA ASP A 67 -30.63 -7.42 -4.20
C ASP A 67 -29.53 -8.50 -4.14
N GLU A 68 -29.22 -9.16 -5.27
CA GLU A 68 -28.25 -10.25 -5.30
C GLU A 68 -26.80 -9.77 -5.20
N TRP A 69 -26.42 -8.66 -5.85
CA TRP A 69 -25.05 -8.13 -5.78
C TRP A 69 -24.66 -7.78 -4.35
N SER A 70 -25.65 -7.37 -3.56
CA SER A 70 -25.50 -7.09 -2.13
C SER A 70 -25.30 -8.36 -1.29
N SER A 71 -25.75 -9.53 -1.78
CA SER A 71 -25.75 -10.80 -1.03
C SER A 71 -24.53 -11.71 -1.31
N GLY A 72 -23.83 -11.53 -2.44
CA GLY A 72 -22.56 -12.21 -2.74
C GLY A 72 -22.63 -13.72 -2.99
N ARG A 73 -23.81 -14.31 -3.23
CA ARG A 73 -23.96 -15.77 -3.42
C ARG A 73 -23.73 -16.20 -4.89
N LEU A 74 -22.72 -17.05 -5.12
CA LEU A 74 -22.31 -17.54 -6.45
C LEU A 74 -23.43 -18.29 -7.21
N GLU A 75 -24.25 -19.10 -6.53
CA GLU A 75 -25.30 -19.92 -7.16
C GLU A 75 -26.38 -19.07 -7.87
N PHE A 76 -26.62 -17.86 -7.38
CA PHE A 76 -27.60 -16.93 -7.96
C PHE A 76 -27.08 -16.19 -9.18
N GLN A 77 -25.77 -15.96 -9.23
CA GLN A 77 -25.14 -15.33 -10.38
C GLN A 77 -25.33 -16.18 -11.64
N GLU A 78 -25.30 -17.50 -11.49
CA GLU A 78 -25.54 -18.46 -12.58
C GLU A 78 -27.02 -18.46 -13.01
N CYS A 79 -27.96 -18.42 -12.06
CA CYS A 79 -29.39 -18.31 -12.36
C CYS A 79 -29.75 -16.98 -13.04
N ALA A 80 -29.22 -15.84 -12.57
CA ALA A 80 -29.43 -14.53 -13.19
C ALA A 80 -28.83 -14.49 -14.61
N LYS A 81 -27.64 -15.07 -14.81
CA LYS A 81 -27.04 -15.26 -16.16
C LYS A 81 -27.91 -16.14 -17.04
N ALA A 82 -28.47 -17.24 -16.51
CA ALA A 82 -29.37 -18.13 -17.26
C ALA A 82 -30.69 -17.44 -17.62
N LEU A 83 -31.22 -16.57 -16.75
CA LEU A 83 -32.38 -15.74 -17.03
C LEU A 83 -32.09 -14.75 -18.16
N LEU A 84 -31.00 -13.99 -18.04
CA LEU A 84 -30.57 -13.01 -19.04
C LEU A 84 -30.30 -13.67 -20.40
N SER A 85 -29.69 -14.87 -20.39
CA SER A 85 -29.47 -15.67 -21.59
C SER A 85 -30.77 -16.13 -22.25
N ASN A 86 -31.81 -16.47 -21.47
CA ASN A 86 -33.09 -16.91 -21.99
C ASN A 86 -33.97 -15.74 -22.49
N ILE A 87 -33.78 -14.56 -21.92
CA ILE A 87 -34.53 -13.34 -22.24
C ILE A 87 -34.04 -12.68 -23.55
N GLY A 88 -32.89 -13.13 -24.07
CA GLY A 88 -32.60 -13.01 -25.50
C GLY A 88 -31.87 -11.74 -25.93
N ASP A 89 -31.39 -10.91 -25.01
CA ASP A 89 -30.36 -9.93 -25.38
C ASP A 89 -28.97 -10.54 -25.16
N PHE A 90 -28.56 -11.36 -26.13
CA PHE A 90 -27.22 -11.94 -26.18
C PHE A 90 -26.13 -10.86 -26.07
N GLN A 91 -26.40 -9.63 -26.53
CA GLN A 91 -25.44 -8.53 -26.42
C GLN A 91 -25.25 -8.03 -24.99
N ALA A 92 -26.31 -8.00 -24.18
CA ALA A 92 -26.20 -7.61 -22.77
C ALA A 92 -25.38 -8.63 -21.97
N VAL A 93 -25.58 -9.93 -22.21
CA VAL A 93 -24.82 -10.99 -21.54
C VAL A 93 -23.36 -11.01 -21.98
N SER A 94 -23.07 -10.86 -23.28
CA SER A 94 -21.69 -10.82 -23.78
C SER A 94 -20.93 -9.62 -23.22
N LYS A 95 -21.58 -8.45 -23.14
CA LYS A 95 -20.99 -7.23 -22.56
C LYS A 95 -20.69 -7.39 -21.06
N LEU A 96 -21.58 -8.02 -20.30
CA LEU A 96 -21.34 -8.33 -18.88
C LEU A 96 -20.23 -9.36 -18.69
N GLN A 97 -20.12 -10.37 -19.56
CA GLN A 97 -19.02 -11.35 -19.50
C GLN A 97 -17.66 -10.70 -19.80
N GLU A 98 -17.59 -9.84 -20.81
CA GLU A 98 -16.36 -9.09 -21.11
C GLU A 98 -15.95 -8.20 -19.93
N ARG A 99 -16.91 -7.51 -19.30
CA ARG A 99 -16.65 -6.66 -18.13
C ARG A 99 -16.25 -7.48 -16.88
N SER A 100 -16.88 -8.63 -16.67
CA SER A 100 -16.51 -9.55 -15.58
C SER A 100 -15.07 -10.04 -15.73
N LYS A 101 -14.66 -10.38 -16.95
CA LYS A 101 -13.28 -10.81 -17.23
C LYS A 101 -12.26 -9.71 -16.97
N SER A 102 -12.55 -8.47 -17.37
CA SER A 102 -11.62 -7.36 -17.15
C SER A 102 -11.49 -7.00 -15.67
N VAL A 103 -12.58 -7.07 -14.90
CA VAL A 103 -12.53 -6.88 -13.43
C VAL A 103 -11.72 -8.00 -12.77
N GLU A 104 -11.91 -9.24 -13.20
CA GLU A 104 -11.15 -10.38 -12.68
C GLU A 104 -9.65 -10.25 -12.98
N GLU A 105 -9.29 -9.88 -14.21
CA GLU A 105 -7.91 -9.65 -14.64
C GLU A 105 -7.26 -8.47 -13.89
N PHE A 106 -7.97 -7.36 -13.72
CA PHE A 106 -7.51 -6.24 -12.91
C PHE A 106 -7.29 -6.64 -11.44
N SER A 107 -8.23 -7.37 -10.84
CA SER A 107 -8.12 -7.83 -9.45
C SER A 107 -6.92 -8.77 -9.26
N LYS A 108 -6.57 -9.54 -10.30
CA LYS A 108 -5.40 -10.41 -10.28
C LYS A 108 -4.12 -9.59 -10.27
N HIS A 109 -4.02 -8.55 -11.10
CA HIS A 109 -2.86 -7.65 -11.11
C HIS A 109 -2.71 -6.87 -9.80
N VAL A 110 -3.81 -6.33 -9.25
CA VAL A 110 -3.76 -5.64 -7.95
C VAL A 110 -3.28 -6.58 -6.85
N ARG A 111 -3.81 -7.81 -6.78
CA ARG A 111 -3.36 -8.80 -5.79
C ARG A 111 -1.89 -9.20 -5.97
N GLU A 112 -1.43 -9.32 -7.20
CA GLU A 112 -0.02 -9.65 -7.49
C GLU A 112 0.91 -8.54 -7.00
N GLU A 113 0.56 -7.27 -7.25
CA GLU A 113 1.31 -6.11 -6.76
C GLU A 113 1.23 -5.95 -5.24
N GLU A 114 0.08 -6.23 -4.61
CA GLU A 114 -0.06 -6.25 -3.14
C GLU A 114 0.83 -7.33 -2.51
N CYS A 115 0.85 -8.55 -3.05
CA CYS A 115 1.74 -9.61 -2.58
C CYS A 115 3.21 -9.18 -2.69
N ARG A 116 3.61 -8.58 -3.81
CA ARG A 116 4.98 -8.10 -4.02
C ARG A 116 5.35 -6.96 -3.08
N MET A 117 4.46 -5.99 -2.87
CA MET A 117 4.67 -4.91 -1.90
C MET A 117 4.78 -5.42 -0.47
N GLN A 118 3.98 -6.42 -0.11
CA GLN A 118 4.00 -7.01 1.22
C GLN A 118 5.28 -7.84 1.46
N GLU A 119 5.79 -8.51 0.43
CA GLU A 119 7.10 -9.17 0.45
C GLU A 119 8.23 -8.15 0.65
N LEU A 120 8.28 -7.08 -0.17
CA LEU A 120 9.28 -6.01 -0.02
C LEU A 120 9.22 -5.33 1.36
N PHE A 121 8.02 -5.17 1.92
CA PHE A 121 7.85 -4.62 3.26
C PHE A 121 8.39 -5.58 4.33
N ASN A 122 8.09 -6.88 4.22
CA ASN A 122 8.60 -7.89 5.14
C ASN A 122 10.13 -7.97 5.09
N ASP A 123 10.71 -7.95 3.89
CA ASP A 123 12.16 -7.92 3.68
C ASP A 123 12.78 -6.67 4.33
N ALA A 124 12.20 -5.49 4.10
CA ALA A 124 12.69 -4.25 4.70
C ALA A 124 12.61 -4.26 6.24
N VAL A 125 11.56 -4.85 6.81
CA VAL A 125 11.41 -5.02 8.26
C VAL A 125 12.44 -6.03 8.79
N GLU A 126 12.72 -7.10 8.05
CA GLU A 126 13.74 -8.09 8.43
C GLU A 126 15.15 -7.50 8.39
N ASP A 127 15.49 -6.78 7.33
CA ASP A 127 16.77 -6.05 7.20
C ASP A 127 16.94 -5.02 8.33
N ALA A 128 15.87 -4.30 8.70
CA ALA A 128 15.88 -3.38 9.83
C ALA A 128 16.14 -4.09 11.17
N LYS A 129 15.55 -5.28 11.39
CA LYS A 129 15.80 -6.10 12.59
C LYS A 129 17.24 -6.61 12.63
N VAL A 130 17.80 -6.99 11.50
CA VAL A 130 19.20 -7.43 11.40
C VAL A 130 20.14 -6.27 11.70
N GLY A 131 19.93 -5.11 11.07
CA GLY A 131 20.71 -3.89 11.33
C GLY A 131 20.66 -3.48 12.80
N PHE A 132 19.48 -3.56 13.42
CA PHE A 132 19.30 -3.31 14.84
C PHE A 132 20.12 -4.29 15.72
N ARG A 133 20.08 -5.58 15.42
CA ARG A 133 20.84 -6.62 16.15
C ARG A 133 22.35 -6.41 16.03
N ILE A 134 22.83 -5.98 14.87
CA ILE A 134 24.24 -5.66 14.64
C ILE A 134 24.66 -4.45 15.49
N ALA A 135 23.89 -3.37 15.45
CA ALA A 135 24.15 -2.18 16.28
C ALA A 135 24.18 -2.52 17.78
N GLN A 136 23.21 -3.31 18.25
CA GLN A 136 23.16 -3.76 19.64
C GLN A 136 24.39 -4.60 20.04
N ARG A 137 24.86 -5.50 19.16
CA ARG A 137 26.09 -6.27 19.40
C ARG A 137 27.33 -5.39 19.48
N MET A 138 27.42 -4.36 18.63
CA MET A 138 28.51 -3.39 18.68
C MET A 138 28.53 -2.64 20.01
N ASP A 139 27.38 -2.15 20.47
CA ASP A 139 27.27 -1.45 21.75
C ASP A 139 27.63 -2.36 22.94
N ILE A 140 27.19 -3.62 22.92
CA ILE A 140 27.58 -4.63 23.92
C ILE A 140 29.09 -4.86 23.92
N ALA A 141 29.71 -4.97 22.73
CA ALA A 141 31.15 -5.16 22.63
C ALA A 141 31.92 -3.96 23.19
N VAL A 142 31.52 -2.73 22.85
CA VAL A 142 32.12 -1.49 23.39
C VAL A 142 31.95 -1.44 24.91
N PHE A 143 30.79 -1.83 25.43
CA PHE A 143 30.54 -1.92 26.87
C PHE A 143 31.45 -2.95 27.55
N ALA A 144 31.57 -4.15 26.98
CA ALA A 144 32.42 -5.21 27.51
C ALA A 144 33.89 -4.80 27.56
N VAL A 145 34.39 -4.13 26.52
CA VAL A 145 35.75 -3.56 26.49
C VAL A 145 35.92 -2.52 27.61
N GLY A 146 34.94 -1.63 27.80
CA GLY A 146 34.94 -0.65 28.88
C GLY A 146 35.02 -1.29 30.27
N VAL A 147 34.23 -2.34 30.52
CA VAL A 147 34.26 -3.09 31.79
C VAL A 147 35.59 -3.82 31.98
N MET A 148 36.12 -4.44 30.93
CA MET A 148 37.40 -5.16 30.98
C MET A 148 38.55 -4.21 31.34
N LEU A 149 38.58 -2.99 30.78
CA LEU A 149 39.55 -1.96 31.14
C LEU A 149 39.43 -1.54 32.61
N LEU A 150 38.21 -1.42 33.16
CA LEU A 150 38.00 -1.13 34.58
C LEU A 150 38.52 -2.25 35.48
N ILE A 151 38.31 -3.51 35.09
CA ILE A 151 38.81 -4.68 35.84
C ILE A 151 40.34 -4.70 35.84
N VAL A 152 40.98 -4.53 34.67
CA VAL A 152 42.45 -4.49 34.56
C VAL A 152 43.04 -3.36 35.41
N SER A 153 42.40 -2.19 35.39
CA SER A 153 42.82 -1.05 36.24
C SER A 153 42.73 -1.39 37.73
N ALA A 154 41.63 -2.02 38.16
CA ALA A 154 41.46 -2.45 39.56
C ALA A 154 42.50 -3.51 39.98
N VAL A 155 42.79 -4.48 39.12
CA VAL A 155 43.80 -5.52 39.38
C VAL A 155 45.20 -4.91 39.48
N MET A 156 45.58 -4.03 38.55
CA MET A 156 46.87 -3.34 38.63
C MET A 156 47.01 -2.53 39.93
N ALA A 157 45.94 -1.89 40.39
CA ALA A 157 45.95 -1.16 41.65
C ALA A 157 46.20 -2.09 42.85
N LEU A 158 45.60 -3.29 42.87
CA LEU A 158 45.76 -4.27 43.94
C LEU A 158 47.16 -4.91 43.97
N VAL A 159 47.76 -5.16 42.81
CA VAL A 159 49.07 -5.85 42.72
C VAL A 159 50.24 -4.94 43.10
N ASN A 160 50.13 -3.63 42.89
CA ASN A 160 51.27 -2.72 43.04
C ASN A 160 51.60 -2.30 44.49
N ASN A 161 50.99 -2.92 45.53
CA ASN A 161 51.17 -2.62 46.96
C ASN A 161 51.06 -1.12 47.33
N GLY A 162 50.46 -0.30 46.46
CA GLY A 162 50.22 1.10 46.72
C GLY A 162 49.23 1.21 47.89
N SER A 163 49.57 2.03 48.88
CA SER A 163 48.68 2.28 50.01
C SER A 163 47.31 2.74 49.49
N LEU A 164 46.23 2.29 50.14
CA LEU A 164 44.85 2.70 49.83
C LEU A 164 44.67 4.23 49.77
N GLU A 165 45.53 4.98 50.47
CA GLU A 165 45.60 6.44 50.43
C GLU A 165 46.09 7.00 49.09
N SER A 166 47.01 6.33 48.37
CA SER A 166 47.45 6.78 47.03
C SER A 166 46.37 6.53 45.98
N TRP A 167 45.58 5.47 46.14
CA TRP A 167 44.45 5.19 45.26
C TRP A 167 43.23 6.06 45.58
N ALA A 168 42.95 6.32 46.86
CA ALA A 168 41.85 7.21 47.26
C ALA A 168 42.14 8.68 46.91
N SER A 169 43.38 9.14 47.03
CA SER A 169 43.77 10.51 46.61
C SER A 169 43.77 10.68 45.09
N ALA A 170 44.11 9.62 44.32
CA ALA A 170 43.98 9.64 42.86
C ALA A 170 42.55 9.34 42.36
N GLY A 171 41.73 8.63 43.15
CA GLY A 171 40.48 7.97 42.73
C GLY A 171 39.19 8.57 43.30
N VAL A 172 39.21 9.32 44.41
CA VAL A 172 37.97 9.91 44.97
C VAL A 172 37.54 11.16 44.20
N SER A 173 38.46 11.87 43.54
CA SER A 173 38.12 12.98 42.64
C SER A 173 37.83 12.54 41.20
N SER A 174 38.24 11.33 40.79
CA SER A 174 38.16 10.87 39.40
C SER A 174 37.29 9.62 39.18
N GLY A 175 37.22 8.68 40.13
CA GLY A 175 36.60 7.36 39.95
C GLY A 175 35.07 7.37 39.92
N LEU A 176 34.42 8.08 40.85
CA LEU A 176 32.95 8.21 40.85
C LEU A 176 32.45 9.11 39.71
N GLY A 177 33.21 10.13 39.34
CA GLY A 177 32.90 11.00 38.20
C GLY A 177 33.01 10.26 36.87
N VAL A 178 34.08 9.50 36.66
CA VAL A 178 34.30 8.75 35.41
C VAL A 178 33.30 7.63 35.26
N LEU A 179 32.95 6.87 36.31
CA LEU A 179 31.89 5.85 36.23
C LEU A 179 30.51 6.43 35.90
N GLY A 180 30.16 7.58 36.47
CA GLY A 180 28.91 8.28 36.12
C GLY A 180 28.89 8.78 34.68
N ILE A 181 30.02 9.30 34.19
CA ILE A 181 30.19 9.70 32.78
C ILE A 181 30.14 8.46 31.86
N LEU A 182 30.80 7.36 32.23
CA LEU A 182 30.83 6.12 31.44
C LEU A 182 29.45 5.47 31.40
N TYR A 183 28.74 5.39 32.53
CA TYR A 183 27.38 4.86 32.59
C TYR A 183 26.40 5.73 31.78
N SER A 184 26.48 7.05 31.92
CA SER A 184 25.61 7.96 31.15
C SER A 184 25.92 7.96 29.65
N THR A 185 27.18 7.74 29.24
CA THR A 185 27.54 7.65 27.82
C THR A 185 27.28 6.28 27.20
N LEU A 186 27.54 5.19 27.92
CA LEU A 186 27.37 3.82 27.41
C LEU A 186 25.95 3.27 27.55
N VAL A 187 25.23 3.62 28.62
CA VAL A 187 23.93 2.96 28.90
C VAL A 187 22.76 3.88 28.56
N ALA A 188 22.84 5.17 28.90
CA ALA A 188 21.70 6.07 28.73
C ALA A 188 21.52 6.58 27.29
N LYS A 189 22.61 6.82 26.54
CA LYS A 189 22.55 7.35 25.17
C LYS A 189 22.06 6.35 24.11
N PRO A 190 22.57 5.10 24.02
CA PRO A 190 22.13 4.18 22.97
C PRO A 190 20.66 3.79 23.13
N ARG A 191 20.16 3.64 24.36
CA ARG A 191 18.74 3.35 24.61
C ARG A 191 17.81 4.42 24.03
N ARG A 192 18.16 5.72 24.16
CA ARG A 192 17.37 6.82 23.58
C ARG A 192 17.39 6.80 22.05
N LYS A 193 18.54 6.50 21.42
CA LYS A 193 18.64 6.37 19.96
C LYS A 193 17.81 5.21 19.42
N VAL A 194 17.78 4.10 20.14
CA VAL A 194 16.94 2.93 19.81
C VAL A 194 15.46 3.30 19.90
N GLU A 195 15.04 3.94 21.00
CA GLU A 195 13.66 4.36 21.20
C GLU A 195 13.19 5.35 20.11
N GLN A 196 14.04 6.30 19.72
CA GLN A 196 13.77 7.22 18.61
C GLN A 196 13.64 6.47 17.27
N SER A 197 14.52 5.50 17.00
CA SER A 197 14.49 4.72 15.76
C SER A 197 13.23 3.84 15.68
N ILE A 198 12.80 3.25 16.80
CA ILE A 198 11.56 2.48 16.88
C ILE A 198 10.35 3.37 16.66
N ASN A 199 10.32 4.57 17.27
CA ASN A 199 9.22 5.52 17.06
C ASN A 199 9.11 5.96 15.58
N HIS A 200 10.24 6.15 14.90
CA HIS A 200 10.24 6.42 13.46
C HIS A 200 9.73 5.24 12.64
N LEU A 201 10.15 4.01 12.96
CA LEU A 201 9.70 2.81 12.26
C LEU A 201 8.19 2.60 12.45
N MET A 202 7.69 2.79 13.67
CA MET A 202 6.26 2.76 14.00
C MET A 202 5.47 3.82 13.22
N HIS A 203 5.98 5.05 13.13
CA HIS A 203 5.29 6.11 12.40
C HIS A 203 5.24 5.81 10.90
N LEU A 204 6.32 5.27 10.33
CA LEU A 204 6.38 4.88 8.93
C LEU A 204 5.41 3.72 8.64
N GLN A 205 5.37 2.71 9.51
CA GLN A 205 4.41 1.60 9.40
C GLN A 205 2.96 2.08 9.52
N ALA A 206 2.66 2.98 10.45
CA ALA A 206 1.33 3.56 10.61
C ALA A 206 0.90 4.39 9.38
N THR A 207 1.83 5.16 8.81
CA THR A 207 1.59 5.96 7.59
C THR A 207 1.32 5.04 6.39
N PHE A 208 2.11 3.98 6.24
CA PHE A 208 1.94 3.00 5.17
C PHE A 208 0.62 2.23 5.29
N LEU A 209 0.27 1.76 6.50
CA LEU A 209 -1.03 1.13 6.73
C LEU A 209 -2.20 2.08 6.44
N GLY A 210 -2.06 3.36 6.81
CA GLY A 210 -3.04 4.40 6.50
C GLY A 210 -3.25 4.58 5.01
N PHE A 211 -2.16 4.57 4.23
CA PHE A 211 -2.21 4.61 2.77
C PHE A 211 -2.89 3.38 2.17
N LEU A 212 -2.51 2.17 2.59
CA LEU A 212 -3.14 0.92 2.11
C LEU A 212 -4.64 0.90 2.40
N ARG A 213 -5.06 1.36 3.58
CA ARG A 213 -6.48 1.47 3.91
C ARG A 213 -7.23 2.46 3.02
N GLN A 214 -6.59 3.59 2.66
CA GLN A 214 -7.19 4.55 1.73
C GLN A 214 -7.29 3.97 0.31
N LEU A 215 -6.26 3.26 -0.15
CA LEU A 215 -6.26 2.59 -1.45
C LEU A 215 -7.42 1.60 -1.55
N HIS A 216 -7.60 0.76 -0.52
CA HIS A 216 -8.70 -0.21 -0.50
C HIS A 216 -10.08 0.46 -0.48
N HIS A 217 -10.22 1.61 0.19
CA HIS A 217 -11.47 2.37 0.17
C HIS A 217 -11.77 2.95 -1.23
N VAL A 218 -10.75 3.38 -1.98
CA VAL A 218 -10.90 3.83 -3.37
C VAL A 218 -11.29 2.66 -4.27
N GLU A 219 -10.65 1.51 -4.11
CA GLU A 219 -10.97 0.28 -4.84
C GLU A 219 -12.41 -0.16 -4.61
N GLN A 220 -12.92 -0.11 -3.37
CA GLN A 220 -14.30 -0.44 -3.05
C GLN A 220 -15.30 0.52 -3.70
N ILE A 221 -15.02 1.83 -3.66
CA ILE A 221 -15.87 2.84 -4.34
C ILE A 221 -15.86 2.59 -5.85
N TYR A 222 -14.69 2.38 -6.42
CA TYR A 222 -14.54 2.13 -7.85
C TYR A 222 -15.27 0.86 -8.29
N SER A 223 -15.11 -0.23 -7.53
CA SER A 223 -15.80 -1.49 -7.77
C SER A 223 -17.29 -1.28 -7.71
N ARG A 224 -17.82 -0.67 -6.64
CA ARG A 224 -19.26 -0.42 -6.52
C ARG A 224 -19.81 0.39 -7.70
N ARG A 225 -19.15 1.47 -8.10
CA ARG A 225 -19.59 2.28 -9.25
C ARG A 225 -19.47 1.56 -10.58
N MET A 226 -18.44 0.73 -10.76
CA MET A 226 -18.32 -0.13 -11.94
C MET A 226 -19.45 -1.15 -12.05
N LEU A 227 -20.06 -1.54 -10.94
CA LEU A 227 -21.16 -2.50 -10.91
C LEU A 227 -22.54 -1.85 -11.08
N GLU A 228 -22.68 -0.57 -10.69
CA GLU A 228 -23.93 0.21 -10.83
C GLU A 228 -24.22 0.67 -12.28
N ASP A 229 -23.48 0.15 -13.26
CA ASP A 229 -23.70 0.28 -14.72
C ASP A 229 -23.73 1.70 -15.31
N GLU A 230 -23.49 2.72 -14.49
CA GLU A 230 -23.25 4.08 -14.95
C GLU A 230 -21.84 4.15 -15.55
N LEU A 231 -21.75 4.41 -16.85
CA LEU A 231 -20.47 4.69 -17.50
C LEU A 231 -19.83 5.86 -16.76
N LEU A 232 -18.81 5.58 -15.95
CA LEU A 232 -18.06 6.56 -15.18
C LEU A 232 -17.84 7.80 -16.04
N SER A 233 -18.48 8.90 -15.64
CA SER A 233 -18.31 10.16 -16.33
C SER A 233 -16.84 10.54 -16.27
N VAL A 234 -16.33 11.16 -17.33
CA VAL A 234 -14.94 11.65 -17.35
C VAL A 234 -14.65 12.53 -16.13
N ALA A 235 -15.65 13.28 -15.64
CA ALA A 235 -15.57 14.08 -14.43
C ALA A 235 -15.32 13.24 -13.16
N GLU A 236 -15.94 12.07 -13.04
CA GLU A 236 -15.77 11.20 -11.88
C GLU A 236 -14.44 10.48 -11.90
N VAL A 237 -13.96 10.06 -13.09
CA VAL A 237 -12.62 9.48 -13.23
C VAL A 237 -11.56 10.52 -12.82
N THR A 238 -11.75 11.79 -13.20
CA THR A 238 -10.85 12.86 -12.77
C THR A 238 -10.92 13.12 -11.27
N GLU A 239 -12.10 13.06 -10.64
CA GLU A 239 -12.25 13.18 -9.19
C GLU A 239 -11.56 12.03 -8.45
N LEU A 240 -11.73 10.80 -8.93
CA LEU A 240 -11.12 9.61 -8.33
C LEU A 240 -9.59 9.66 -8.45
N ASN A 241 -9.08 10.13 -9.59
CA ASN A 241 -7.65 10.37 -9.79
C ASN A 241 -7.12 11.50 -8.87
N GLU A 242 -7.91 12.54 -8.63
CA GLU A 242 -7.54 13.62 -7.70
C GLU A 242 -7.48 13.13 -6.25
N ILE A 243 -8.43 12.28 -5.83
CA ILE A 243 -8.42 11.65 -4.51
C ILE A 243 -7.17 10.77 -4.36
N LEU A 244 -6.85 9.96 -5.38
CA LEU A 244 -5.67 9.09 -5.37
C LEU A 244 -4.37 9.90 -5.31
N SER A 245 -4.23 10.94 -6.15
CA SER A 245 -3.07 11.83 -6.15
C SER A 245 -2.88 12.49 -4.78
N LYS A 246 -3.96 13.01 -4.18
CA LYS A 246 -3.92 13.62 -2.83
C LYS A 246 -3.52 12.60 -1.75
N ALA A 247 -3.94 11.35 -1.86
CA ALA A 247 -3.56 10.29 -0.93
C ALA A 247 -2.06 9.96 -1.05
N ILE A 248 -1.54 9.84 -2.27
CA ILE A 248 -0.12 9.64 -2.56
C ILE A 248 0.69 10.82 -2.04
N ASP A 249 0.30 12.06 -2.34
CA ASP A 249 0.99 13.26 -1.88
C ASP A 249 1.07 13.34 -0.35
N LYS A 250 -0.03 13.00 0.34
CA LYS A 250 -0.05 12.94 1.80
C LYS A 250 0.89 11.85 2.35
N ALA A 251 0.92 10.67 1.72
CA ALA A 251 1.82 9.60 2.12
C ALA A 251 3.29 10.00 1.92
N VAL A 252 3.63 10.58 0.76
CA VAL A 252 4.98 11.09 0.45
C VAL A 252 5.39 12.21 1.41
N LEU A 253 4.50 13.16 1.68
CA LEU A 253 4.74 14.22 2.67
C LEU A 253 4.95 13.65 4.09
N GLY A 254 4.18 12.62 4.47
CA GLY A 254 4.34 11.93 5.74
C GLY A 254 5.71 11.26 5.88
N VAL A 255 6.14 10.53 4.84
CA VAL A 255 7.45 9.88 4.78
C VAL A 255 8.58 10.92 4.77
N SER A 256 8.44 11.99 3.98
CA SER A 256 9.43 13.08 3.90
C SER A 256 9.60 13.77 5.26
N LYS A 257 8.51 14.20 5.90
CA LYS A 257 8.56 14.81 7.24
C LYS A 257 9.15 13.87 8.29
N ALA A 258 8.81 12.58 8.23
CA ALA A 258 9.40 11.58 9.12
C ALA A 258 10.92 11.45 8.93
N SER A 259 11.41 11.60 7.70
CA SER A 259 12.85 11.58 7.37
C SER A 259 13.59 12.87 7.76
N GLU A 260 12.94 14.03 7.63
CA GLU A 260 13.51 15.33 7.99
C GLU A 260 13.71 15.44 9.51
N GLY A 261 12.73 14.98 10.30
CA GLY A 261 12.84 14.93 11.76
C GLY A 261 14.05 14.12 12.25
N TYR A 262 14.40 13.04 11.54
CA TYR A 262 15.56 12.21 11.86
C TYR A 262 16.91 12.91 11.58
N SER A 263 16.97 13.70 10.50
CA SER A 263 18.20 14.43 10.13
C SER A 263 18.46 15.63 11.04
N GLN A 264 17.40 16.30 11.49
CA GLN A 264 17.52 17.51 12.30
C GLN A 264 18.03 17.22 13.72
N ASP A 265 17.54 16.17 14.39
CA ASP A 265 17.96 15.80 15.74
C ASP A 265 19.43 15.30 15.80
N ASN A 266 19.88 14.60 14.75
CA ASN A 266 21.29 14.22 14.60
C ASN A 266 22.20 15.43 14.38
N SER A 267 21.74 16.44 13.63
CA SER A 267 22.52 17.67 13.39
C SER A 267 22.64 18.57 14.64
N GLU A 268 21.60 18.59 15.48
CA GLU A 268 21.59 19.39 16.71
C GLU A 268 22.41 18.72 17.81
N THR A 269 22.38 17.38 17.88
CA THR A 269 23.27 16.58 18.73
C THR A 269 24.74 16.70 18.29
N ALA A 270 25.01 16.77 16.98
CA ALA A 270 26.35 17.03 16.44
C ALA A 270 26.82 18.48 16.68
N ARG A 271 25.90 19.46 16.74
CA ARG A 271 26.23 20.84 17.13
C ARG A 271 26.52 21.00 18.62
N ARG A 272 25.80 20.30 19.50
CA ARG A 272 26.02 20.36 20.95
C ARG A 272 27.28 19.62 21.41
N THR A 273 27.82 18.70 20.60
CA THR A 273 29.07 17.99 20.89
C THR A 273 30.32 18.64 20.31
N ASN A 274 30.17 19.71 19.52
CA ASN A 274 31.28 20.47 18.95
C ASN A 274 31.31 21.90 19.50
N THR A 275 31.87 22.07 20.69
CA THR A 275 32.33 23.36 21.23
C THR A 275 33.86 23.40 21.18
N ALA A 276 34.42 23.75 20.02
CA ALA A 276 35.60 24.61 19.80
C ALA A 276 36.00 24.63 18.30
N PRO A 277 36.61 25.70 17.77
CA PRO A 277 36.19 26.28 16.49
C PRO A 277 37.14 26.05 15.32
N GLY A 278 36.61 26.22 14.09
CA GLY A 278 37.43 26.65 12.94
C GLY A 278 36.92 26.21 11.58
N LYS A 279 36.47 27.20 10.78
CA LYS A 279 36.47 27.24 9.31
C LYS A 279 35.99 25.98 8.55
N LEU A 280 34.77 26.05 8.01
CA LEU A 280 34.40 25.60 6.64
C LEU A 280 32.88 25.77 6.42
N ARG A 281 32.38 27.02 6.47
CA ARG A 281 31.04 27.39 6.00
C ARG A 281 31.18 28.08 4.64
N GLY A 282 31.30 27.31 3.57
CA GLY A 282 31.41 27.88 2.21
C GLY A 282 30.67 27.14 1.11
N ALA A 283 30.41 25.83 1.23
CA ALA A 283 30.09 25.02 0.04
C ALA A 283 28.63 24.55 -0.13
N VAL A 284 27.70 24.83 0.80
CA VAL A 284 26.37 24.16 0.80
C VAL A 284 25.21 25.15 0.68
N ARG A 285 25.32 26.16 -0.21
CA ARG A 285 24.22 27.12 -0.45
C ARG A 285 23.77 27.23 -1.91
N GLY A 286 24.27 26.36 -2.80
CA GLY A 286 24.02 26.45 -4.25
C GLY A 286 23.00 25.47 -4.84
N LEU A 287 22.24 24.71 -4.05
CA LEU A 287 21.47 23.56 -4.56
C LEU A 287 19.94 23.65 -4.44
N HIS A 288 19.37 24.80 -4.07
CA HIS A 288 17.94 24.89 -3.72
C HIS A 288 17.03 25.65 -4.69
N THR A 289 17.47 25.98 -5.92
CA THR A 289 16.63 26.71 -6.88
C THR A 289 16.75 26.18 -8.30
N SER A 290 16.09 25.06 -8.60
CA SER A 290 15.57 24.73 -9.94
C SER A 290 14.79 23.43 -9.90
N ALA A 291 13.46 23.50 -9.89
CA ALA A 291 12.54 22.53 -10.48
C ALA A 291 11.10 22.94 -10.14
N VAL A 292 10.54 23.87 -10.92
CA VAL A 292 9.09 24.05 -11.05
C VAL A 292 8.79 24.00 -12.53
N GLY A 293 8.10 22.95 -12.96
CA GLY A 293 7.53 22.81 -14.30
C GLY A 293 8.04 21.60 -15.08
N GLN A 294 7.39 20.44 -14.93
CA GLN A 294 7.29 19.48 -16.03
C GLN A 294 6.06 18.57 -15.88
N GLU A 295 5.37 18.37 -17.00
CA GLU A 295 4.15 17.56 -17.18
C GLU A 295 4.39 16.06 -16.93
N TYR A 296 3.29 15.39 -16.57
CA TYR A 296 3.21 13.99 -16.16
C TYR A 296 3.66 12.99 -17.24
N LEU A 297 4.59 12.08 -16.89
CA LEU A 297 4.82 10.81 -17.60
C LEU A 297 3.83 9.74 -17.10
N PRO A 298 3.44 8.77 -17.96
CA PRO A 298 2.59 7.66 -17.54
C PRO A 298 3.29 6.76 -16.51
N LEU A 299 2.52 6.37 -15.47
CA LEU A 299 2.96 5.65 -14.27
C LEU A 299 3.79 4.38 -14.57
N GLY A 300 3.53 3.71 -15.70
CA GLY A 300 4.26 2.50 -16.11
C GLY A 300 5.75 2.74 -16.41
N GLU A 301 6.11 3.85 -17.06
CA GLU A 301 7.52 4.15 -17.39
C GLU A 301 8.30 4.60 -16.15
N ALA A 302 7.65 5.27 -15.21
CA ALA A 302 8.24 5.66 -13.94
C ALA A 302 8.57 4.43 -13.06
N VAL A 303 7.68 3.43 -13.04
CA VAL A 303 7.88 2.18 -12.31
C VAL A 303 9.00 1.35 -12.93
N GLU A 304 9.06 1.26 -14.27
CA GLU A 304 10.13 0.51 -14.97
C GLU A 304 11.51 1.19 -14.85
N ALA A 305 11.54 2.53 -14.77
CA ALA A 305 12.77 3.28 -14.49
C ALA A 305 13.25 3.07 -13.04
N LEU A 306 12.34 3.02 -12.07
CA LEU A 306 12.65 2.71 -10.68
C LEU A 306 13.15 1.26 -10.52
N ASP A 307 12.53 0.30 -11.19
CA ASP A 307 12.92 -1.12 -11.16
C ASP A 307 14.33 -1.33 -11.72
N ARG A 308 14.67 -0.69 -12.86
CA ARG A 308 16.04 -0.69 -13.41
C ARG A 308 17.06 -0.08 -12.45
N CYS A 309 16.68 0.95 -11.70
CA CYS A 309 17.56 1.61 -10.75
C CYS A 309 17.81 0.73 -9.51
N VAL A 310 16.76 0.10 -8.97
CA VAL A 310 16.84 -0.80 -7.81
C VAL A 310 17.62 -2.07 -8.13
N VAL A 311 17.39 -2.68 -9.30
CA VAL A 311 18.13 -3.86 -9.76
C VAL A 311 19.63 -3.55 -9.98
N SER A 312 19.97 -2.35 -10.45
CA SER A 312 21.36 -1.89 -10.60
C SER A 312 22.07 -1.71 -9.25
N VAL A 313 21.36 -1.20 -8.24
CA VAL A 313 21.90 -1.02 -6.87
C VAL A 313 22.10 -2.38 -6.18
N LYS A 314 21.18 -3.34 -6.36
CA LYS A 314 21.25 -4.67 -5.73
C LYS A 314 22.40 -5.54 -6.27
N ARG A 315 22.91 -5.28 -7.48
CA ARG A 315 23.97 -6.09 -8.11
C ARG A 315 25.39 -5.76 -7.64
N ASN A 316 25.62 -4.57 -7.08
CA ASN A 316 26.95 -4.13 -6.66
C ASN A 316 26.93 -3.90 -5.13
N GLY A 317 27.20 -4.96 -4.38
CA GLY A 317 27.01 -5.06 -2.92
C GLY A 317 27.84 -4.16 -2.01
N GLU A 318 28.56 -3.17 -2.53
CA GLU A 318 29.14 -2.09 -1.71
C GLU A 318 29.14 -0.81 -2.53
N ILE A 319 28.09 0.01 -2.37
CA ILE A 319 28.07 1.35 -2.94
C ILE A 319 28.16 2.36 -1.80
N LYS A 320 29.24 3.15 -1.80
CA LYS A 320 29.33 4.36 -0.99
C LYS A 320 28.24 5.31 -1.45
N GLN A 321 27.56 5.95 -0.51
CA GLN A 321 26.46 6.91 -0.70
C GLN A 321 26.73 7.97 -1.81
N ARG A 322 28.01 8.26 -2.10
CA ARG A 322 28.45 9.15 -3.17
C ARG A 322 28.15 8.61 -4.58
N ASP A 323 28.20 7.30 -4.81
CA ASP A 323 27.96 6.74 -6.16
C ASP A 323 26.45 6.58 -6.45
N ILE A 324 25.60 6.48 -5.41
CA ILE A 324 24.14 6.54 -5.55
C ILE A 324 23.73 7.91 -6.11
N ILE A 325 24.29 8.98 -5.54
CA ILE A 325 23.99 10.36 -5.98
C ILE A 325 24.52 10.59 -7.40
N GLN A 326 25.73 10.11 -7.72
CA GLN A 326 26.28 10.26 -9.08
C GLN A 326 25.53 9.46 -10.14
N ASN A 327 25.08 8.23 -9.82
CA ASN A 327 24.30 7.43 -10.77
C ASN A 327 22.89 8.00 -10.96
N TRP A 328 22.27 8.52 -9.90
CA TRP A 328 20.99 9.22 -10.00
C TRP A 328 21.09 10.49 -10.86
N GLN A 329 22.15 11.30 -10.67
CA GLN A 329 22.41 12.49 -11.50
C GLN A 329 22.69 12.13 -12.97
N ARG A 330 23.38 11.02 -13.24
CA ARG A 330 23.65 10.54 -14.59
C ARG A 330 22.37 10.07 -15.30
N GLY A 331 21.50 9.32 -14.60
CA GLY A 331 20.21 8.90 -15.14
C GLY A 331 19.28 10.07 -15.44
N HIS A 332 19.23 11.09 -14.58
CA HIS A 332 18.46 12.30 -14.82
C HIS A 332 18.96 13.08 -16.06
N ALA A 333 20.28 13.16 -16.25
CA ALA A 333 20.88 13.82 -17.41
C ALA A 333 20.61 13.08 -18.74
N GLU A 334 20.50 11.74 -18.71
CA GLU A 334 20.13 10.93 -19.88
C GLU A 334 18.62 11.07 -20.20
N LEU A 335 17.76 11.04 -19.19
CA LEU A 335 16.31 11.28 -19.35
C LEU A 335 15.99 12.67 -19.92
N SER A 336 16.69 13.72 -19.46
CA SER A 336 16.52 15.07 -20.01
C SER A 336 16.99 15.20 -21.47
N ARG A 337 17.88 14.32 -21.96
CA ARG A 337 18.32 14.30 -23.36
C ARG A 337 17.36 13.57 -24.30
N MET A 338 16.52 12.67 -23.78
CA MET A 338 15.57 11.91 -24.59
C MET A 338 14.29 12.71 -24.92
N ALA A 339 13.97 13.74 -24.13
CA ALA A 339 12.74 14.52 -24.22
C ALA A 339 12.49 15.33 -25.53
N PRO A 340 13.48 15.81 -26.32
CA PRO A 340 13.16 16.63 -27.50
C PRO A 340 12.70 15.84 -28.74
N SER A 341 12.78 14.51 -28.74
CA SER A 341 12.66 13.72 -29.98
C SER A 341 11.21 13.39 -30.38
N CYS A 342 10.23 13.56 -29.48
CA CYS A 342 8.86 13.10 -29.71
C CYS A 342 7.88 14.18 -30.20
N LEU A 343 8.32 15.44 -30.37
CA LEU A 343 7.46 16.56 -30.73
C LEU A 343 7.28 16.80 -32.24
N ALA A 344 7.82 15.94 -33.12
CA ALA A 344 7.81 16.18 -34.57
C ALA A 344 6.79 15.37 -35.40
N CYS A 345 5.97 14.49 -34.81
CA CYS A 345 5.14 13.54 -35.60
C CYS A 345 3.61 13.73 -35.55
N ALA A 346 3.07 14.80 -34.95
CA ALA A 346 1.62 15.00 -34.89
C ALA A 346 1.18 16.37 -35.44
N ALA A 347 1.17 16.50 -36.78
CA ALA A 347 0.45 17.56 -37.47
C ALA A 347 -0.35 16.96 -38.65
N PRO A 348 -1.69 16.85 -38.56
CA PRO A 348 -2.50 16.39 -39.67
C PRO A 348 -2.74 17.51 -40.69
N LYS A 349 -2.38 17.24 -41.95
CA LYS A 349 -2.83 17.98 -43.14
C LYS A 349 -4.27 17.56 -43.49
N SER A 350 -5.20 18.50 -43.48
CA SER A 350 -6.46 18.43 -44.26
C SER A 350 -6.96 19.87 -44.47
N GLN A 351 -6.70 20.52 -45.60
CA GLN A 351 -7.28 20.35 -46.93
C GLN A 351 -8.62 21.10 -47.11
N GLN A 352 -8.47 22.14 -47.92
CA GLN A 352 -9.38 23.09 -48.56
C GLN A 352 -10.38 22.44 -49.53
N ARG A 353 -11.65 22.89 -49.48
CA ARG A 353 -12.78 22.86 -50.46
C ARG A 353 -14.09 22.77 -49.64
N ARG A 354 -15.10 23.63 -49.72
CA ARG A 354 -15.58 24.62 -50.70
C ARG A 354 -16.05 25.87 -49.96
#